data_AF-A0A7J3VPK8-F1
#
_entry.id   AF-A0A7J3VPK8-F1
#
_cell.length_a   1.000
_cell.length_b   1.000
_cell.length_c   1.000
_cell.angle_alpha   90.00
_cell.angle_beta   90.00
_cell.angle_gamma   90.00
#
_symmetry.space_group_name_H-M   'P 1'
#
loop_
_entity.id
_entity.type
_entity.pdbx_description
1 polymer ?
#
loop_
_entity_poly.entity_id
_entity_poly.type
_entity_poly.pdbx_seq_one_letter_code
_entity_poly.pdbx_strand_id
1 'polypeptide(L)'
;MDVIRTIKVLGRWSLNRMQGKRMPLIAVFSMTHYCNYYCAMCPFGDPDKDAQMRLAMHRDLSTEQWKAIMSKVAPHVIWSIVEGGEPTSRKDILELLEHLKSLSLPVTMITNGSLLHTLDLDRLKQCVDYICLSIDSLKQDSYCKVRGVKPELFNRVMSNIMLLKDHGIKHYINSVITKWNTEEFITHEYFDTARSLGIRTVSMTFVEDRSDVNYSLLPDRHTMVKVCNSILDYMKRHDEPFILIPPLYWEQIIAYGRVLFDECGVWKSIFVNADGTVMAPCWKYKDNVYNLLEHDVDYIWSRKEWDEVKHCKECDVLACIWYSSQSPSVIANGYMRGIRMLLRRHLG
;
A
#
# COMPACT_ATOMS: atom_id res chain seq x y z
N MET A 1 2.88 -12.15 -15.35
CA MET A 1 1.93 -11.09 -15.78
C MET A 1 1.48 -11.40 -17.21
N ASP A 2 0.18 -11.43 -17.45
CA ASP A 2 -0.39 -11.56 -18.80
C ASP A 2 -0.31 -10.19 -19.52
N VAL A 3 0.70 -10.05 -20.38
CA VAL A 3 0.99 -8.79 -21.09
C VAL A 3 -0.16 -8.40 -22.04
N ILE A 4 -0.80 -9.38 -22.68
CA ILE A 4 -1.88 -9.13 -23.64
C ILE A 4 -3.09 -8.55 -22.91
N ARG A 5 -3.47 -9.15 -21.78
CA ARG A 5 -4.54 -8.62 -20.92
C ARG A 5 -4.24 -7.20 -20.47
N THR A 6 -3.03 -6.95 -19.96
CA THR A 6 -2.62 -5.61 -19.48
C THR A 6 -2.72 -4.56 -20.59
N ILE A 7 -2.22 -4.86 -21.80
CA ILE A 7 -2.31 -3.95 -22.95
C ILE A 7 -3.77 -3.66 -23.31
N LYS A 8 -4.64 -4.68 -23.33
CA LYS A 8 -6.07 -4.50 -23.61
C LYS A 8 -6.77 -3.61 -22.58
N VAL A 9 -6.49 -3.83 -21.28
CA VAL A 9 -7.06 -3.02 -20.20
C VAL A 9 -6.56 -1.57 -20.30
N LEU A 10 -5.26 -1.36 -20.49
CA LEU A 10 -4.68 -0.01 -20.66
C LEU A 10 -5.20 0.71 -21.92
N GLY A 11 -5.41 -0.02 -23.02
CA GLY A 11 -6.00 0.52 -24.24
C GLY A 11 -7.43 1.01 -24.01
N ARG A 12 -8.28 0.18 -23.38
CA ARG A 12 -9.64 0.59 -22.99
C ARG A 12 -9.64 1.75 -22.01
N TRP A 13 -8.75 1.71 -21.01
CA TRP A 13 -8.61 2.78 -20.03
C TRP A 13 -8.22 4.11 -20.68
N SER A 14 -7.27 4.09 -21.62
CA SER A 14 -6.84 5.27 -22.38
C SER A 14 -7.99 5.83 -23.24
N LEU A 15 -8.75 4.96 -23.92
CA LEU A 15 -9.92 5.38 -24.70
C LEU A 15 -11.00 6.01 -23.82
N ASN A 16 -11.31 5.38 -22.67
CA ASN A 16 -12.23 5.95 -21.68
C ASN A 16 -11.76 7.34 -21.22
N ARG A 17 -10.46 7.49 -20.96
CA ARG A 17 -9.89 8.77 -20.55
C ARG A 17 -10.04 9.85 -21.62
N MET A 18 -9.82 9.52 -22.89
CA MET A 18 -10.04 10.44 -24.02
C MET A 18 -11.51 10.87 -24.15
N GLN A 19 -12.45 10.02 -23.75
CA GLN A 19 -13.88 10.32 -23.70
C GLN A 19 -14.31 11.02 -22.40
N GLY A 20 -13.36 11.42 -21.54
CA GLY A 20 -13.66 12.07 -20.26
C GLY A 20 -14.17 11.12 -19.17
N LYS A 21 -14.24 9.81 -19.43
CA LYS A 21 -14.60 8.80 -18.43
C LYS A 21 -13.40 8.51 -17.52
N ARG A 22 -13.68 8.30 -16.24
CA ARG A 22 -12.72 7.86 -15.23
C ARG A 22 -12.99 6.39 -14.94
N MET A 23 -11.94 5.58 -14.83
CA MET A 23 -12.01 4.17 -14.48
C MET A 23 -10.83 3.80 -13.57
N PRO A 24 -10.99 2.85 -12.64
CA PRO A 24 -9.88 2.41 -11.82
C PRO A 24 -8.85 1.64 -12.66
N LEU A 25 -7.60 1.65 -12.22
CA LEU A 25 -6.48 0.86 -12.75
C LEU A 25 -5.93 -0.11 -11.73
N ILE A 26 -6.05 0.21 -10.44
CA ILE A 26 -5.55 -0.60 -9.33
C ILE A 26 -6.74 -0.98 -8.45
N ALA A 27 -6.80 -2.25 -8.06
CA ALA A 27 -7.72 -2.70 -7.01
C ALA A 27 -6.98 -2.86 -5.69
N VAL A 28 -7.60 -2.42 -4.61
CA VAL A 28 -7.14 -2.63 -3.24
C VAL A 28 -8.23 -3.38 -2.51
N PHE A 29 -7.93 -4.60 -2.08
CA PHE A 29 -8.86 -5.48 -1.38
C PHE A 29 -8.44 -5.56 0.10
N SER A 30 -9.20 -4.90 0.96
CA SER A 30 -9.06 -4.96 2.42
C SER A 30 -9.79 -6.19 2.92
N MET A 31 -9.05 -7.28 3.13
CA MET A 31 -9.60 -8.64 3.20
C MET A 31 -10.37 -8.96 4.47
N THR A 32 -10.07 -8.25 5.57
CA THR A 32 -10.62 -8.51 6.88
C THR A 32 -10.60 -7.26 7.75
N HIS A 33 -11.59 -7.11 8.64
CA HIS A 33 -11.54 -6.08 9.68
C HIS A 33 -10.58 -6.45 10.83
N TYR A 34 -10.18 -7.72 10.95
CA TYR A 34 -9.33 -8.20 12.04
C TYR A 34 -7.84 -7.99 11.76
N CYS A 35 -7.13 -7.45 12.76
CA CYS A 35 -5.67 -7.37 12.76
C CYS A 35 -5.14 -7.88 14.11
N ASN A 36 -4.11 -8.71 14.08
CA ASN A 36 -3.45 -9.19 15.30
C ASN A 36 -2.58 -8.11 16.00
N TYR A 37 -2.41 -6.92 15.40
CA TYR A 37 -1.63 -5.80 15.94
C TYR A 37 -2.53 -4.62 16.33
N TYR A 38 -2.07 -3.75 17.23
CA TYR A 38 -2.71 -2.48 17.56
C TYR A 38 -1.73 -1.31 17.39
N CYS A 39 -1.50 -0.92 16.14
CA CYS A 39 -0.51 0.09 15.81
C CYS A 39 -1.04 1.50 16.16
N ALA A 40 -0.20 2.35 16.77
CA ALA A 40 -0.62 3.68 17.23
C ALA A 40 -1.13 4.56 16.09
N MET A 41 -0.52 4.44 14.90
CA MET A 41 -0.90 5.22 13.71
C MET A 41 -2.12 4.67 12.95
N CYS A 42 -2.59 3.46 13.23
CA CYS A 42 -3.59 2.80 12.40
C CYS A 42 -5.02 3.25 12.78
N PRO A 43 -5.80 3.88 11.87
CA PRO A 43 -7.18 4.28 12.17
C PRO A 43 -8.14 3.08 12.28
N PHE A 44 -7.73 1.89 11.86
CA PHE A 44 -8.53 0.65 11.91
C PHE A 44 -8.13 -0.28 13.06
N GLY A 45 -7.11 0.09 13.85
CA GLY A 45 -6.63 -0.72 14.96
C GLY A 45 -7.58 -0.63 16.16
N ASP A 46 -7.93 -1.78 16.73
CA ASP A 46 -8.69 -1.89 17.97
C ASP A 46 -7.87 -2.65 19.03
N PRO A 47 -7.72 -2.16 20.28
CA PRO A 47 -7.08 -2.92 21.35
C PRO A 47 -7.92 -4.13 21.80
N ASP A 48 -9.25 -4.11 21.65
CA ASP A 48 -10.13 -5.24 21.92
C ASP A 48 -10.14 -6.20 20.72
N LYS A 49 -9.18 -7.14 20.73
CA LYS A 49 -9.02 -8.13 19.67
C LYS A 49 -10.18 -9.12 19.57
N ASP A 50 -10.89 -9.36 20.67
CA ASP A 50 -12.05 -10.24 20.64
C ASP A 50 -13.25 -9.54 19.98
N ALA A 51 -13.45 -8.25 20.25
CA ALA A 51 -14.44 -7.45 19.54
C ALA A 51 -14.13 -7.34 18.05
N GLN A 52 -12.86 -7.08 17.70
CA GLN A 52 -12.44 -7.00 16.30
C GLN A 52 -12.64 -8.35 15.57
N MET A 53 -12.37 -9.47 16.25
CA MET A 53 -12.62 -10.81 15.71
C MET A 53 -14.12 -11.06 15.51
N ARG A 54 -14.97 -10.70 16.50
CA ARG A 54 -16.43 -10.80 16.34
C ARG A 54 -16.94 -9.95 15.19
N LEU A 55 -16.43 -8.73 15.03
CA LEU A 55 -16.77 -7.86 13.90
C LEU A 55 -16.43 -8.53 12.57
N ALA A 56 -15.22 -9.05 12.45
CA ALA A 56 -14.77 -9.78 11.26
C ALA A 56 -15.67 -11.00 10.97
N MET A 57 -15.98 -11.82 11.98
CA MET A 57 -16.86 -12.98 11.82
C MET A 57 -18.27 -12.63 11.34
N HIS A 58 -18.80 -11.46 11.72
CA HIS A 58 -20.16 -11.04 11.37
C HIS A 58 -20.25 -10.21 10.09
N ARG A 59 -19.19 -9.48 9.74
CA ARG A 59 -19.22 -8.50 8.64
C ARG A 59 -18.27 -8.80 7.49
N ASP A 60 -17.21 -9.58 7.71
CA ASP A 60 -16.30 -9.89 6.62
C ASP A 60 -17.01 -10.79 5.60
N LEU A 61 -16.69 -10.56 4.33
CA LEU A 61 -17.13 -11.39 3.24
C LEU A 61 -16.59 -12.82 3.37
N SER A 62 -17.44 -13.77 3.01
CA SER A 62 -17.05 -15.15 2.77
C SER A 62 -16.09 -15.26 1.57
N THR A 63 -15.40 -16.40 1.47
CA THR A 63 -14.49 -16.71 0.37
C THR A 63 -15.17 -16.54 -1.00
N GLU A 64 -16.39 -17.07 -1.16
CA GLU A 64 -17.13 -17.02 -2.42
C GLU A 64 -17.59 -15.60 -2.78
N GLN A 65 -17.99 -14.80 -1.78
CA GLN A 65 -18.29 -13.38 -2.00
C GLN A 65 -17.05 -12.60 -2.45
N TRP A 66 -15.89 -12.86 -1.84
CA TRP A 66 -14.64 -12.28 -2.28
C TRP A 66 -14.29 -12.67 -3.72
N LYS A 67 -14.38 -13.95 -4.07
CA LYS A 67 -14.14 -14.42 -5.44
C LYS A 67 -15.08 -13.74 -6.44
N ALA A 68 -16.36 -13.60 -6.11
CA ALA A 68 -17.33 -12.91 -6.96
C ALA A 68 -16.96 -11.45 -7.19
N ILE A 69 -16.58 -10.72 -6.13
CA ILE A 69 -16.11 -9.33 -6.22
C ILE A 69 -14.84 -9.22 -7.05
N MET A 70 -13.84 -10.07 -6.80
CA MET A 70 -12.57 -10.07 -7.53
C MET A 70 -12.80 -10.30 -9.02
N SER A 71 -13.70 -11.23 -9.38
CA SER A 71 -14.12 -11.49 -10.76
C SER A 71 -14.83 -10.29 -11.41
N LYS A 72 -15.63 -9.53 -10.65
CA LYS A 72 -16.27 -8.29 -11.13
C LYS A 72 -15.24 -7.16 -11.35
N VAL A 73 -14.22 -7.06 -10.49
CA VAL A 73 -13.24 -5.96 -10.52
C VAL A 73 -12.12 -6.21 -11.54
N ALA A 74 -11.68 -7.46 -11.69
CA ALA A 74 -10.53 -7.82 -12.52
C ALA A 74 -10.58 -7.30 -13.97
N PRO A 75 -11.73 -7.24 -14.69
CA PRO A 75 -11.77 -6.71 -16.04
C PRO A 75 -11.37 -5.22 -16.17
N HIS A 76 -11.44 -4.45 -15.09
CA HIS A 76 -11.22 -3.01 -15.08
C HIS A 76 -9.79 -2.60 -14.67
N VAL A 77 -9.09 -3.47 -13.93
CA VAL A 77 -7.80 -3.14 -13.29
C VAL A 77 -6.64 -3.93 -13.87
N ILE A 78 -5.42 -3.41 -13.71
CA ILE A 78 -4.17 -4.07 -14.17
C ILE A 78 -3.35 -4.65 -13.02
N TRP A 79 -3.67 -4.28 -11.78
CA TRP A 79 -2.95 -4.72 -10.59
C TRP A 79 -3.90 -4.86 -9.40
N SER A 80 -3.63 -5.81 -8.51
CA SER A 80 -4.31 -5.95 -7.23
C SER A 80 -3.35 -5.81 -6.06
N ILE A 81 -3.81 -5.11 -5.04
CA ILE A 81 -3.19 -5.01 -3.73
C ILE A 81 -4.12 -5.70 -2.76
N VAL A 82 -3.59 -6.66 -2.02
CA VAL A 82 -4.31 -7.41 -0.99
C VAL A 82 -3.79 -6.94 0.36
N GLU A 83 -4.68 -6.36 1.16
CA GLU A 83 -4.37 -5.77 2.47
C GLU A 83 -5.54 -6.00 3.44
N GLY A 84 -5.75 -5.10 4.40
CA GLY A 84 -6.91 -5.09 5.28
C GLY A 84 -6.68 -5.89 6.55
N GLY A 85 -6.98 -5.26 7.68
CA GLY A 85 -6.63 -5.76 9.00
C GLY A 85 -5.21 -6.34 8.97
N GLU A 86 -5.10 -7.65 9.15
CA GLU A 86 -3.97 -8.44 8.67
C GLU A 86 -4.46 -9.55 7.72
N PRO A 87 -4.18 -9.51 6.40
CA PRO A 87 -4.74 -10.49 5.46
C PRO A 87 -4.26 -11.92 5.76
N THR A 88 -3.04 -12.09 6.28
CA THR A 88 -2.51 -13.41 6.63
C THR A 88 -3.17 -14.04 7.88
N SER A 89 -4.06 -13.32 8.57
CA SER A 89 -4.90 -13.88 9.63
C SER A 89 -6.07 -14.71 9.10
N ARG A 90 -6.44 -14.53 7.82
CA ARG A 90 -7.49 -15.32 7.17
C ARG A 90 -6.98 -16.70 6.79
N LYS A 91 -7.74 -17.74 7.14
CA LYS A 91 -7.42 -19.14 6.81
C LYS A 91 -7.48 -19.43 5.30
N ASP A 92 -8.33 -18.70 4.58
CA ASP A 92 -8.58 -18.84 3.14
C ASP A 92 -7.72 -17.88 2.29
N ILE A 93 -6.74 -17.17 2.89
CA ILE A 93 -5.99 -16.14 2.15
C ILE A 93 -5.32 -16.70 0.90
N LEU A 94 -4.65 -17.85 0.99
CA LEU A 94 -3.96 -18.46 -0.16
C LEU A 94 -4.94 -18.80 -1.30
N GLU A 95 -6.13 -19.29 -0.98
CA GLU A 95 -7.18 -19.59 -1.98
C GLU A 95 -7.65 -18.31 -2.71
N LEU A 96 -7.79 -17.20 -1.98
CA LEU A 96 -8.16 -15.91 -2.57
C LEU A 96 -7.04 -15.34 -3.45
N LEU A 97 -5.78 -15.52 -3.07
CA LEU A 97 -4.65 -15.15 -3.91
C LEU A 97 -4.57 -16.01 -5.18
N GLU A 98 -4.80 -17.32 -5.06
CA GLU A 98 -4.90 -18.26 -6.19
C GLU A 98 -6.01 -17.82 -7.18
N HIS A 99 -7.16 -17.41 -6.65
CA HIS A 99 -8.25 -16.88 -7.47
C HIS A 99 -7.85 -15.63 -8.25
N LEU A 100 -7.18 -14.65 -7.61
CA LEU A 100 -6.67 -13.46 -8.30
C LEU A 100 -5.69 -13.80 -9.44
N LYS A 101 -4.81 -14.80 -9.22
CA LYS A 101 -3.92 -15.29 -10.27
C LYS A 101 -4.66 -15.96 -11.41
N SER A 102 -5.72 -16.72 -11.12
CA SER A 102 -6.57 -17.33 -12.16
C SER A 102 -7.24 -16.30 -13.07
N LEU A 103 -7.46 -15.08 -12.55
CA LEU A 103 -7.99 -13.93 -13.31
C LEU A 103 -6.91 -13.15 -14.08
N SER A 104 -5.68 -13.69 -14.14
CA SER A 104 -4.50 -13.05 -14.73
C SER A 104 -4.19 -11.67 -14.13
N LEU A 105 -4.55 -11.45 -12.86
CA LEU A 105 -4.30 -10.21 -12.14
C LEU A 105 -3.03 -10.34 -11.28
N PRO A 106 -2.02 -9.47 -11.47
CA PRO A 106 -0.86 -9.42 -10.58
C PRO A 106 -1.25 -9.03 -9.16
N VAL A 107 -0.53 -9.57 -8.18
CA VAL A 107 -0.86 -9.44 -6.76
C VAL A 107 0.34 -8.87 -5.99
N THR A 108 0.11 -7.78 -5.26
CA THR A 108 0.95 -7.37 -4.13
C THR A 108 0.20 -7.63 -2.84
N MET A 109 0.74 -8.44 -1.93
CA MET A 109 0.15 -8.61 -0.59
C MET A 109 0.88 -7.71 0.41
N ILE A 110 0.16 -6.81 1.08
CA ILE A 110 0.66 -6.00 2.19
C ILE A 110 0.36 -6.74 3.49
N THR A 111 1.39 -6.95 4.31
CA THR A 111 1.26 -7.67 5.58
C THR A 111 2.19 -7.07 6.64
N ASN A 112 1.83 -7.20 7.91
CA ASN A 112 2.72 -6.92 9.04
C ASN A 112 3.84 -7.99 9.19
N GLY A 113 3.74 -9.09 8.43
CA GLY A 113 4.75 -10.14 8.33
C GLY A 113 4.77 -11.12 9.50
N SER A 114 3.97 -10.91 10.55
CA SER A 114 4.07 -11.69 11.79
C SER A 114 3.57 -13.14 11.67
N LEU A 115 2.66 -13.41 10.73
CA LEU A 115 2.05 -14.73 10.52
C LEU A 115 2.60 -15.46 9.28
N LEU A 116 3.61 -14.94 8.59
CA LEU A 116 4.13 -15.59 7.37
C LEU A 116 4.61 -17.02 7.59
N HIS A 117 5.23 -17.31 8.73
CA HIS A 117 5.62 -18.68 9.13
C HIS A 117 4.46 -19.68 9.25
N THR A 118 3.21 -19.23 9.31
CA THR A 118 2.04 -20.12 9.39
C THR A 118 1.47 -20.47 8.01
N LEU A 119 1.98 -19.84 6.94
CA LEU A 119 1.53 -20.06 5.58
C LEU A 119 2.39 -21.11 4.88
N ASP A 120 1.80 -21.77 3.89
CA ASP A 120 2.54 -22.50 2.88
C ASP A 120 3.24 -21.49 1.95
N LEU A 121 4.55 -21.32 2.12
CA LEU A 121 5.35 -20.35 1.39
C LEU A 121 5.56 -20.73 -0.08
N ASP A 122 5.52 -22.03 -0.41
CA ASP A 122 5.64 -22.49 -1.80
C ASP A 122 4.36 -22.17 -2.58
N ARG A 123 3.19 -22.37 -1.96
CA ARG A 123 1.92 -21.88 -2.51
C ARG A 123 1.93 -20.36 -2.60
N LEU A 124 2.29 -19.67 -1.53
CA LEU A 124 2.32 -18.20 -1.52
C LEU A 124 3.17 -17.63 -2.67
N LYS A 125 4.34 -18.20 -2.91
CA LYS A 125 5.26 -17.81 -4.00
C LYS A 125 4.62 -17.86 -5.38
N GLN A 126 3.72 -18.82 -5.62
CA GLN A 126 3.01 -18.96 -6.89
C GLN A 126 1.89 -17.93 -7.04
N CYS A 127 1.38 -17.42 -5.90
CA CYS A 127 0.19 -16.60 -5.84
C CYS A 127 0.44 -15.09 -5.71
N VAL A 128 1.68 -14.68 -5.43
CA VAL A 128 2.06 -13.27 -5.30
C VAL A 128 3.13 -12.86 -6.30
N ASP A 129 3.02 -11.64 -6.82
CA ASP A 129 4.10 -11.01 -7.58
C ASP A 129 5.08 -10.29 -6.63
N TYR A 130 4.55 -9.70 -5.54
CA TYR A 130 5.35 -9.10 -4.47
C TYR A 130 4.68 -9.24 -3.09
N ILE A 131 5.50 -9.31 -2.04
CA ILE A 131 5.09 -9.04 -0.66
C ILE A 131 5.61 -7.67 -0.24
N CYS A 132 4.71 -6.85 0.29
CA CYS A 132 5.02 -5.56 0.90
C CYS A 132 4.97 -5.72 2.42
N LEU A 133 6.12 -5.68 3.08
CA LEU A 133 6.24 -5.83 4.52
C LEU A 133 6.09 -4.48 5.20
N SER A 134 5.22 -4.42 6.20
CA SER A 134 4.96 -3.21 6.96
C SER A 134 5.96 -3.10 8.12
N ILE A 135 7.12 -2.49 7.87
CA ILE A 135 8.23 -2.36 8.83
C ILE A 135 8.56 -0.87 8.98
N ASP A 136 8.19 -0.27 10.11
CA ASP A 136 8.41 1.17 10.29
C ASP A 136 9.77 1.51 10.89
N SER A 137 10.43 0.53 11.49
CA SER A 137 11.69 0.67 12.19
C SER A 137 12.41 -0.67 12.17
N LEU A 138 13.74 -0.64 12.07
CA LEU A 138 14.60 -1.81 12.18
C LEU A 138 15.26 -1.89 13.57
N LYS A 139 14.91 -0.95 14.46
CA LYS A 139 15.17 -1.04 15.90
C LYS A 139 13.98 -1.61 16.63
N GLN A 140 14.23 -2.58 17.49
CA GLN A 140 13.18 -3.30 18.23
C GLN A 140 12.27 -2.35 19.01
N ASP A 141 12.83 -1.40 19.78
CA ASP A 141 12.04 -0.51 20.63
C ASP A 141 11.12 0.41 19.82
N SER A 142 11.66 1.05 18.78
CA SER A 142 10.88 1.94 17.91
C SER A 142 9.83 1.16 17.11
N TYR A 143 10.16 -0.05 16.61
CA TYR A 143 9.18 -0.92 15.96
C TYR A 143 8.04 -1.28 16.90
N CYS A 144 8.36 -1.78 18.09
CA CYS A 144 7.38 -2.20 19.09
C CYS A 144 6.46 -1.05 19.50
N LYS A 145 7.03 0.15 19.65
CA LYS A 145 6.30 1.37 20.00
C LYS A 145 5.33 1.80 18.89
N VAL A 146 5.77 1.84 17.64
CA VAL A 146 4.93 2.23 16.50
C VAL A 146 3.83 1.19 16.24
N ARG A 147 4.19 -0.10 16.24
CA ARG A 147 3.30 -1.22 15.91
C ARG A 147 2.42 -1.69 17.08
N GLY A 148 2.68 -1.21 18.29
CA GLY A 148 1.95 -1.59 19.50
C GLY A 148 2.09 -3.08 19.81
N VAL A 149 3.30 -3.61 19.70
CA VAL A 149 3.61 -5.03 19.88
C VAL A 149 4.75 -5.24 20.86
N LYS A 150 4.88 -6.48 21.34
CA LYS A 150 5.97 -6.86 22.24
C LYS A 150 7.26 -7.21 21.48
N PRO A 151 8.43 -7.11 22.13
CA PRO A 151 9.75 -7.45 21.56
C PRO A 151 9.82 -8.79 20.81
N GLU A 152 9.08 -9.80 21.25
CA GLU A 152 9.08 -11.14 20.63
C GLU A 152 8.48 -11.13 19.22
N LEU A 153 7.51 -10.24 18.96
CA LEU A 153 6.92 -10.10 17.63
C LEU A 153 7.89 -9.42 16.66
N PHE A 154 8.72 -8.49 17.11
CA PHE A 154 9.80 -7.94 16.28
C PHE A 154 10.75 -9.05 15.81
N ASN A 155 11.23 -9.88 16.74
CA ASN A 155 12.12 -10.99 16.43
C ASN A 155 11.47 -11.97 15.44
N ARG A 156 10.18 -12.29 15.64
CA ARG A 156 9.43 -13.14 14.72
C ARG A 156 9.34 -12.56 13.31
N VAL A 157 9.06 -11.26 13.20
CA VAL A 157 8.98 -10.58 11.91
C VAL A 157 10.33 -10.59 11.21
N MET A 158 11.43 -10.30 11.93
CA MET A 158 12.79 -10.39 11.35
C MET A 158 13.11 -11.81 10.85
N SER A 159 12.75 -12.86 11.61
CA SER A 159 12.89 -14.24 11.14
C SER A 159 12.03 -14.54 9.92
N ASN A 160 10.80 -14.02 9.86
CA ASN A 160 9.91 -14.23 8.71
C ASN A 160 10.39 -13.52 7.44
N ILE A 161 11.09 -12.39 7.56
CA ILE A 161 11.76 -11.74 6.42
C ILE A 161 12.81 -12.68 5.83
N MET A 162 13.58 -13.37 6.68
CA MET A 162 14.56 -14.37 6.23
C MET A 162 13.88 -15.55 5.54
N LEU A 163 12.73 -16.02 6.04
CA LEU A 163 11.96 -17.07 5.37
C LEU A 163 11.54 -16.69 3.94
N LEU A 164 11.07 -15.46 3.72
CA LEU A 164 10.72 -14.98 2.38
C LEU A 164 11.94 -14.97 1.45
N LYS A 165 13.09 -14.55 1.95
CA LYS A 165 14.36 -14.55 1.22
C LYS A 165 14.77 -15.98 0.83
N ASP A 166 14.72 -16.92 1.76
CA ASP A 166 15.14 -18.30 1.56
C ASP A 166 14.24 -19.03 0.55
N HIS A 167 12.94 -18.70 0.51
CA HIS A 167 12.00 -19.24 -0.48
C HIS A 167 12.06 -18.49 -1.83
N GLY A 168 12.86 -17.43 -1.94
CA GLY A 168 12.96 -16.60 -3.14
C GLY A 168 11.66 -15.86 -3.47
N ILE A 169 10.88 -15.48 -2.45
CA ILE A 169 9.68 -14.68 -2.61
C ILE A 169 10.09 -13.21 -2.70
N LYS A 170 9.68 -12.56 -3.79
CA LYS A 170 9.99 -11.14 -4.03
C LYS A 170 9.28 -10.29 -2.99
N HIS A 171 10.05 -9.47 -2.27
CA HIS A 171 9.51 -8.61 -1.24
C HIS A 171 10.22 -7.27 -1.17
N TYR A 172 9.52 -6.28 -0.61
CA TYR A 172 10.04 -4.96 -0.27
C TYR A 172 9.39 -4.49 1.02
N ILE A 173 9.94 -3.44 1.62
CA ILE A 173 9.37 -2.85 2.83
C ILE A 173 8.62 -1.57 2.51
N ASN A 174 7.47 -1.37 3.15
CA ASN A 174 6.84 -0.07 3.30
C ASN A 174 6.92 0.39 4.76
N SER A 175 7.34 1.63 4.96
CA SER A 175 7.52 2.24 6.28
C SER A 175 6.70 3.51 6.44
N VAL A 176 6.12 3.69 7.62
CA VAL A 176 5.49 4.94 8.04
C VAL A 176 6.44 5.70 8.95
N ILE A 177 6.88 6.88 8.51
CA ILE A 177 7.77 7.75 9.28
C ILE A 177 6.95 8.51 10.32
N THR A 178 7.25 8.28 11.59
CA THR A 178 6.65 8.92 12.76
C THR A 178 7.74 9.64 13.56
N LYS A 179 7.34 10.48 14.52
CA LYS A 179 8.28 11.11 15.46
C LYS A 179 9.07 10.11 16.34
N TRP A 180 8.77 8.82 16.28
CA TRP A 180 9.45 7.77 17.06
C TRP A 180 10.54 7.01 16.30
N ASN A 181 10.62 7.18 14.98
CA ASN A 181 11.59 6.47 14.14
C ASN A 181 12.40 7.40 13.21
N THR A 182 12.21 8.72 13.28
CA THR A 182 12.89 9.68 12.38
C THR A 182 14.41 9.58 12.40
N GLU A 183 15.00 9.27 13.56
CA GLU A 183 16.44 9.19 13.72
C GLU A 183 17.06 8.15 12.78
N GLU A 184 16.43 6.98 12.60
CA GLU A 184 16.94 5.93 11.71
C GLU A 184 16.99 6.37 10.23
N PHE A 185 16.10 7.28 9.82
CA PHE A 185 16.11 7.87 8.48
C PHE A 185 17.10 9.02 8.35
N ILE A 186 17.31 9.80 9.43
CA ILE A 186 18.27 10.91 9.46
C ILE A 186 19.72 10.37 9.40
N THR A 187 20.00 9.28 10.10
CA THR A 187 21.35 8.67 10.17
C THR A 187 21.65 7.69 9.05
N HIS A 188 20.68 7.40 8.17
CA HIS A 188 20.72 6.36 7.14
C HIS A 188 20.72 4.91 7.65
N GLU A 189 20.73 4.71 8.97
CA GLU A 189 20.76 3.39 9.62
C GLU A 189 19.61 2.48 9.19
N TYR A 190 18.42 3.05 8.96
CA TYR A 190 17.27 2.31 8.42
C TYR A 190 17.61 1.63 7.09
N PHE A 191 18.24 2.37 6.18
CA PHE A 191 18.54 1.87 4.85
C PHE A 191 19.71 0.88 4.87
N ASP A 192 20.72 1.14 5.69
CA ASP A 192 21.88 0.25 5.82
C ASP A 192 21.50 -1.08 6.47
N THR A 193 20.61 -1.05 7.46
CA THR A 193 20.07 -2.27 8.09
C THR A 193 19.13 -3.01 7.14
N ALA A 194 18.30 -2.31 6.36
CA ALA A 194 17.49 -2.95 5.33
C ALA A 194 18.38 -3.70 4.32
N ARG A 195 19.49 -3.08 3.91
CA ARG A 195 20.46 -3.69 3.00
C ARG A 195 21.11 -4.94 3.61
N SER A 196 21.52 -4.90 4.88
CA SER A 196 22.15 -6.05 5.54
C SER A 196 21.21 -7.26 5.66
N LEU A 197 19.91 -7.01 5.79
CA LEU A 197 18.85 -8.01 5.77
C LEU A 197 18.52 -8.51 4.34
N GLY A 198 19.11 -7.92 3.30
CA GLY A 198 18.88 -8.28 1.90
C GLY A 198 17.65 -7.62 1.27
N ILE A 199 17.04 -6.64 1.93
CA ILE A 199 15.96 -5.83 1.37
C ILE A 199 16.57 -4.82 0.39
N ARG A 200 16.14 -4.91 -0.87
CA ARG A 200 16.67 -4.07 -1.96
C ARG A 200 15.80 -2.89 -2.32
N THR A 201 14.59 -2.83 -1.79
CA THR A 201 13.59 -1.84 -2.16
C THR A 201 12.81 -1.40 -0.93
N VAL A 202 12.63 -0.10 -0.78
CA VAL A 202 11.91 0.52 0.32
C VAL A 202 10.95 1.58 -0.20
N SER A 203 9.74 1.61 0.35
CA SER A 203 8.76 2.68 0.20
C SER A 203 8.54 3.31 1.57
N MET A 204 8.29 4.61 1.62
CA MET A 204 8.00 5.27 2.89
C MET A 204 7.26 6.59 2.73
N THR A 205 6.36 6.87 3.66
CA THR A 205 5.64 8.13 3.74
C THR A 205 5.64 8.63 5.18
N PHE A 206 5.47 9.92 5.40
CA PHE A 206 5.15 10.40 6.74
C PHE A 206 3.77 9.90 7.18
N VAL A 207 3.62 9.70 8.49
CA VAL A 207 2.35 9.40 9.12
C VAL A 207 1.37 10.53 8.93
N GLU A 208 0.10 10.20 8.72
CA GLU A 208 -1.00 11.14 8.79
C GLU A 208 -1.65 11.02 10.17
N ASP A 209 -1.95 12.16 10.80
CA ASP A 209 -2.57 12.15 12.12
C ASP A 209 -4.00 11.62 12.01
N ARG A 210 -4.35 10.71 12.93
CA ARG A 210 -5.69 10.17 12.98
C ARG A 210 -6.65 11.23 13.53
N SER A 211 -7.84 11.31 12.94
CA SER A 211 -8.87 12.27 13.36
C SER A 211 -9.63 11.85 14.62
N ASP A 212 -9.48 10.61 15.07
CA ASP A 212 -10.18 10.04 16.22
C ASP A 212 -9.34 10.02 17.51
N VAL A 213 -8.16 10.65 17.50
CA VAL A 213 -7.27 10.75 18.66
C VAL A 213 -6.76 12.18 18.89
N ASN A 214 -6.43 12.51 20.14
CA ASN A 214 -5.93 13.84 20.53
C ASN A 214 -4.40 13.94 20.57
N TYR A 215 -3.69 13.10 19.81
CA TYR A 215 -2.24 13.13 19.72
C TYR A 215 -1.78 13.12 18.26
N SER A 216 -0.62 13.73 18.03
CA SER A 216 0.06 13.69 16.73
C SER A 216 1.27 12.76 16.78
N LEU A 217 1.42 11.92 15.76
CA LEU A 217 2.64 11.14 15.53
C LEU A 217 3.50 11.76 14.43
N LEU A 218 2.97 12.74 13.70
CA LEU A 218 3.70 13.48 12.69
C LEU A 218 4.90 14.21 13.34
N PRO A 219 6.12 14.09 12.79
CA PRO A 219 7.26 14.88 13.26
C PRO A 219 7.02 16.37 13.03
N ASP A 220 7.65 17.22 13.84
CA ASP A 220 7.60 18.66 13.59
C ASP A 220 8.26 19.02 12.25
N ARG A 221 7.97 20.23 11.77
CA ARG A 221 8.39 20.70 10.46
C ARG A 221 9.91 20.65 10.26
N HIS A 222 10.69 21.03 11.28
CA HIS A 222 12.14 21.03 11.23
C HIS A 222 12.69 19.61 11.11
N THR A 223 12.14 18.69 11.90
CA THR A 223 12.48 17.26 11.84
C THR A 223 12.11 16.64 10.48
N MET A 224 10.93 16.95 9.93
CA MET A 224 10.54 16.49 8.59
C MET A 224 11.52 16.94 7.51
N VAL A 225 11.97 18.21 7.54
CA VAL A 225 12.96 18.74 6.58
C VAL A 225 14.29 18.00 6.70
N LYS A 226 14.76 17.70 7.93
CA LYS A 226 15.97 16.89 8.14
C LYS A 226 15.84 15.51 7.53
N VAL A 227 14.73 14.81 7.79
CA VAL A 227 14.45 13.50 7.21
C VAL A 227 14.45 13.56 5.68
N CYS A 228 13.75 14.53 5.08
CA CYS A 228 13.68 14.67 3.62
C CYS A 228 15.06 14.93 3.00
N ASN A 229 15.84 15.85 3.57
CA ASN A 229 17.20 16.14 3.09
C ASN A 229 18.11 14.91 3.20
N SER A 230 18.02 14.19 4.31
CA SER A 230 18.73 12.94 4.53
C SER A 230 18.38 11.90 3.47
N ILE A 231 17.09 11.68 3.20
CA ILE A 231 16.63 10.72 2.19
C ILE A 231 17.10 11.12 0.79
N LEU A 232 16.99 12.40 0.43
CA LEU A 232 17.46 12.90 -0.87
C LEU A 232 18.97 12.72 -1.04
N ASP A 233 19.74 12.95 0.00
CA ASP A 233 21.18 12.72 0.01
C ASP A 233 21.50 11.22 -0.14
N TYR A 234 20.79 10.34 0.57
CA TYR A 234 20.90 8.90 0.39
C TYR A 234 20.64 8.47 -1.06
N MET A 235 19.55 8.96 -1.67
CA MET A 235 19.17 8.67 -3.06
C MET A 235 20.19 9.15 -4.10
N LYS A 236 21.05 10.11 -3.76
CA LYS A 236 22.15 10.59 -4.62
C LYS A 236 23.40 9.74 -4.49
N ARG A 237 23.68 9.25 -3.27
CA ARG A 237 24.90 8.50 -2.94
C ARG A 237 24.77 7.00 -3.15
N HIS A 238 23.54 6.47 -3.16
CA HIS A 238 23.27 5.04 -3.18
C HIS A 238 22.23 4.66 -4.24
N ASP A 239 22.51 3.55 -4.94
CA ASP A 239 21.55 2.88 -5.81
C ASP A 239 20.77 1.77 -5.06
N GLU A 240 21.16 1.41 -3.84
CA GLU A 240 20.48 0.39 -3.00
C GLU A 240 20.46 0.71 -1.49
N PRO A 241 19.33 0.45 -0.77
CA PRO A 241 18.06 0.00 -1.33
C PRO A 241 17.40 1.09 -2.18
N PHE A 242 16.71 0.67 -3.23
CA PHE A 242 15.98 1.58 -4.10
C PHE A 242 14.79 2.17 -3.35
N ILE A 243 14.79 3.49 -3.20
CA ILE A 243 13.67 4.23 -2.62
C ILE A 243 12.62 4.43 -3.71
N LEU A 244 11.48 3.74 -3.58
CA LEU A 244 10.37 3.76 -4.54
C LEU A 244 9.73 5.14 -4.68
N ILE A 245 9.73 5.89 -3.58
CA ILE A 245 9.17 7.25 -3.55
C ILE A 245 10.16 8.21 -4.24
N PRO A 246 9.72 8.91 -5.29
CA PRO A 246 10.62 9.74 -6.10
C PRO A 246 11.09 10.99 -5.34
N PRO A 247 12.23 11.60 -5.76
CA PRO A 247 12.78 12.80 -5.13
C PRO A 247 11.78 13.95 -4.96
N LEU A 248 10.90 14.14 -5.95
CA LEU A 248 9.89 15.21 -5.96
C LEU A 248 8.99 15.19 -4.72
N TYR A 249 8.65 14.01 -4.19
CA TYR A 249 7.85 13.90 -2.97
C TYR A 249 8.54 14.59 -1.79
N TRP A 250 9.83 14.29 -1.60
CA TRP A 250 10.66 14.85 -0.52
C TRP A 250 10.91 16.35 -0.73
N GLU A 251 11.18 16.75 -1.98
CA GLU A 251 11.38 18.16 -2.36
C GLU A 251 10.13 19.00 -2.10
N GLN A 252 8.94 18.51 -2.45
CA GLN A 252 7.67 19.18 -2.15
C GLN A 252 7.44 19.33 -0.65
N ILE A 253 7.72 18.28 0.13
CA ILE A 253 7.64 18.38 1.59
C ILE A 253 8.62 19.44 2.08
N ILE A 254 9.87 19.51 1.60
CA ILE A 254 10.83 20.55 2.01
C ILE A 254 10.34 21.95 1.62
N ALA A 255 9.75 22.14 0.45
CA ALA A 255 9.32 23.46 -0.02
C ALA A 255 8.02 23.94 0.66
N TYR A 256 7.05 23.04 0.84
CA TYR A 256 5.66 23.42 1.15
C TYR A 256 5.13 22.84 2.46
N GLY A 257 5.87 21.94 3.12
CA GLY A 257 5.38 21.23 4.31
C GLY A 257 4.38 20.12 4.03
N ARG A 258 3.96 19.98 2.77
CA ARG A 258 3.03 18.98 2.27
C ARG A 258 3.40 18.63 0.84
N VAL A 259 2.85 17.54 0.35
CA VAL A 259 2.96 17.20 -1.06
C VAL A 259 1.89 17.90 -1.89
N LEU A 260 2.15 18.09 -3.18
CA LEU A 260 1.25 18.77 -4.11
C LEU A 260 0.95 17.87 -5.33
N PHE A 261 -0.20 18.06 -5.94
CA PHE A 261 -0.63 17.32 -7.12
C PHE A 261 -1.48 18.19 -8.05
N ASP A 262 -1.43 17.89 -9.35
CA ASP A 262 -2.16 18.65 -10.37
C ASP A 262 -3.60 18.14 -10.57
N GLU A 263 -3.80 16.82 -10.46
CA GLU A 263 -5.09 16.14 -10.57
C GLU A 263 -5.23 15.09 -9.47
N CYS A 264 -6.38 15.05 -8.79
CA CYS A 264 -6.68 14.01 -7.82
C CYS A 264 -6.70 12.63 -8.50
N GLY A 265 -5.87 11.71 -8.00
CA GLY A 265 -5.70 10.36 -8.54
C GLY A 265 -6.63 9.31 -7.94
N VAL A 266 -7.49 9.67 -6.97
CA VAL A 266 -8.29 8.71 -6.18
C VAL A 266 -9.14 7.77 -7.05
N TRP A 267 -9.66 8.26 -8.18
CA TRP A 267 -10.46 7.47 -9.13
C TRP A 267 -9.68 6.39 -9.87
N LYS A 268 -8.34 6.41 -9.83
CA LYS A 268 -7.46 5.40 -10.44
C LYS A 268 -7.34 4.15 -9.58
N SER A 269 -7.89 4.16 -8.36
CA SER A 269 -7.89 3.02 -7.46
C SER A 269 -9.31 2.73 -6.97
N ILE A 270 -9.68 1.46 -6.95
CA ILE A 270 -10.89 0.99 -6.26
C ILE A 270 -10.48 0.33 -4.95
N PHE A 271 -10.98 0.86 -3.83
CA PHE A 271 -10.77 0.31 -2.49
C PHE A 271 -12.03 -0.45 -2.08
N VAL A 272 -11.88 -1.75 -1.87
CA VAL A 272 -12.97 -2.63 -1.44
C VAL A 272 -12.71 -3.06 -0.01
N ASN A 273 -13.63 -2.71 0.88
CA ASN A 273 -13.59 -3.07 2.29
C ASN A 273 -14.00 -4.52 2.53
N ALA A 274 -13.73 -4.99 3.75
CA ALA A 274 -13.96 -6.38 4.11
C ALA A 274 -15.42 -6.82 4.10
N ASP A 275 -16.38 -5.88 4.10
CA ASP A 275 -17.82 -6.11 3.94
C ASP A 275 -18.33 -5.90 2.49
N GLY A 276 -17.42 -5.73 1.53
CA GLY A 276 -17.72 -5.50 0.12
C GLY A 276 -18.05 -4.04 -0.22
N THR A 277 -18.00 -3.15 0.76
CA THR A 277 -18.27 -1.73 0.52
C THR A 277 -17.12 -1.04 -0.22
N VAL A 278 -17.47 -0.05 -1.03
CA VAL A 278 -16.58 0.84 -1.76
C VAL A 278 -17.03 2.26 -1.46
N MET A 279 -16.12 3.05 -0.91
CA MET A 279 -16.34 4.49 -0.75
C MET A 279 -15.97 5.19 -2.05
N ALA A 280 -16.95 5.84 -2.69
CA ALA A 280 -16.75 6.58 -3.93
C ALA A 280 -17.47 7.92 -3.84
N PRO A 281 -16.83 9.04 -4.20
CA PRO A 281 -15.59 9.14 -4.97
C PRO A 281 -14.32 9.12 -4.12
N CYS A 282 -14.44 9.33 -2.80
CA CYS A 282 -13.30 9.51 -1.89
C CYS A 282 -13.77 9.41 -0.44
N TRP A 283 -12.89 9.00 0.48
CA TRP A 283 -13.16 8.86 1.93
C TRP A 283 -13.68 10.12 2.65
N LYS A 284 -13.51 11.30 2.06
CA LYS A 284 -14.03 12.57 2.61
C LYS A 284 -15.55 12.63 2.53
N TYR A 285 -16.17 11.88 1.61
CA TYR A 285 -17.60 11.82 1.38
C TYR A 285 -18.18 10.59 2.07
N LYS A 286 -18.47 10.73 3.38
CA LYS A 286 -18.91 9.61 4.23
C LYS A 286 -20.26 9.02 3.82
N ASP A 287 -21.08 9.78 3.10
CA ASP A 287 -22.45 9.39 2.75
C ASP A 287 -22.52 8.51 1.50
N ASN A 288 -21.43 8.40 0.73
CA ASN A 288 -21.43 7.69 -0.55
C ASN A 288 -20.70 6.35 -0.45
N VAL A 289 -21.44 5.36 0.06
CA VAL A 289 -20.98 3.98 0.22
C VAL A 289 -21.79 3.07 -0.68
N TYR A 290 -21.12 2.36 -1.58
CA TYR A 290 -21.71 1.36 -2.48
C TYR A 290 -21.24 -0.03 -2.09
N ASN A 291 -21.94 -1.10 -2.48
CA ASN A 291 -21.50 -2.47 -2.25
C ASN A 291 -21.32 -3.23 -3.58
N LEU A 292 -20.18 -3.89 -3.78
CA LEU A 292 -19.88 -4.66 -5.00
C LEU A 292 -20.64 -6.00 -5.08
N LEU A 293 -21.36 -6.40 -4.04
CA LEU A 293 -22.33 -7.49 -4.12
C LEU A 293 -23.57 -7.05 -4.91
N GLU A 294 -23.98 -5.78 -4.78
CA GLU A 294 -25.20 -5.21 -5.34
C GLU A 294 -24.96 -4.49 -6.67
N HIS A 295 -23.79 -3.88 -6.82
CA HIS A 295 -23.44 -3.05 -7.97
C HIS A 295 -22.16 -3.54 -8.67
N ASP A 296 -21.98 -3.16 -9.93
CA ASP A 296 -20.73 -3.36 -10.67
C ASP A 296 -19.85 -2.10 -10.64
N VAL A 297 -18.61 -2.24 -11.15
CA VAL A 297 -17.64 -1.14 -11.16
C VAL A 297 -18.12 0.01 -12.05
N ASP A 298 -18.73 -0.30 -13.20
CA ASP A 298 -19.21 0.72 -14.14
C ASP A 298 -20.31 1.58 -13.53
N TYR A 299 -21.24 0.98 -12.78
CA TYR A 299 -22.26 1.69 -12.02
C TYR A 299 -21.62 2.66 -11.02
N ILE A 300 -20.70 2.18 -10.17
CA ILE A 300 -20.05 2.98 -9.12
C ILE A 300 -19.20 4.11 -9.75
N TRP A 301 -18.53 3.87 -10.87
CA TRP A 301 -17.70 4.89 -11.55
C TRP A 301 -18.48 5.84 -12.46
N SER A 302 -19.76 5.55 -12.75
CA SER A 302 -20.67 6.43 -13.49
C SER A 302 -21.38 7.48 -12.63
N ARG A 303 -21.20 7.39 -11.31
CA ARG A 303 -21.83 8.25 -10.30
C ARG A 303 -21.42 9.73 -10.48
N LYS A 304 -22.40 10.64 -10.37
CA LYS A 304 -22.19 12.09 -10.52
C LYS A 304 -21.26 12.67 -9.45
N GLU A 305 -21.19 12.00 -8.32
CA GLU A 305 -20.33 12.29 -7.18
C GLU A 305 -18.85 12.38 -7.62
N TRP A 306 -18.44 11.65 -8.68
CA TRP A 306 -17.09 11.77 -9.27
C TRP A 306 -16.79 13.12 -9.92
N ASP A 307 -17.81 13.89 -10.29
CA ASP A 307 -17.65 15.24 -10.85
C ASP A 307 -17.18 16.24 -9.80
N GLU A 308 -17.53 16.03 -8.54
CA GLU A 308 -17.15 16.91 -7.42
C GLU A 308 -15.63 16.85 -7.16
N VAL A 309 -15.04 15.65 -7.26
CA VAL A 309 -13.60 15.46 -7.06
C VAL A 309 -12.77 15.77 -8.31
N LYS A 310 -13.39 16.09 -9.48
CA LYS A 310 -12.66 16.47 -10.71
C LYS A 310 -11.75 17.67 -10.51
N HIS A 311 -12.20 18.62 -9.71
CA HIS A 311 -11.53 19.90 -9.50
C HIS A 311 -10.82 19.97 -8.14
N CYS A 312 -10.81 18.88 -7.38
CA CYS A 312 -10.11 18.81 -6.11
C CYS A 312 -8.60 18.90 -6.35
N LYS A 313 -7.98 19.96 -5.83
CA LYS A 313 -6.54 20.23 -5.87
C LYS A 313 -5.88 20.26 -4.49
N GLU A 314 -6.70 20.20 -3.43
CA GLU A 314 -6.25 20.22 -2.06
C GLU A 314 -6.81 19.00 -1.33
N CYS A 315 -5.91 18.14 -0.86
CA CYS A 315 -6.24 17.06 0.05
C CYS A 315 -5.46 17.31 1.34
N ASP A 316 -6.07 17.01 2.48
CA ASP A 316 -5.39 17.04 3.78
C ASP A 316 -4.75 15.67 4.08
N VAL A 317 -4.99 14.71 3.18
CA VAL A 317 -4.72 13.29 3.37
C VAL A 317 -4.04 12.77 2.09
N LEU A 318 -2.83 13.29 1.89
CA LEU A 318 -2.14 13.30 0.60
C LEU A 318 -1.20 12.12 0.40
N ALA A 319 -0.72 11.48 1.47
CA ALA A 319 0.36 10.51 1.38
C ALA A 319 -0.10 9.25 0.63
N CYS A 320 -1.33 8.81 0.84
CA CYS A 320 -1.87 7.56 0.31
C CYS A 320 -2.10 7.57 -1.22
N ILE A 321 -2.40 8.73 -1.81
CA ILE A 321 -2.77 8.85 -3.24
C ILE A 321 -1.77 9.66 -4.07
N TRP A 322 -0.66 10.10 -3.48
CA TRP A 322 0.28 11.02 -4.15
C TRP A 322 0.73 10.50 -5.51
N TYR A 323 1.19 9.24 -5.58
CA TYR A 323 1.71 8.64 -6.82
C TYR A 323 0.65 8.60 -7.92
N SER A 324 -0.59 8.25 -7.56
CA SER A 324 -1.72 8.24 -8.50
C SER A 324 -2.14 9.64 -8.95
N SER A 325 -1.78 10.68 -8.19
CA SER A 325 -2.14 12.08 -8.43
C SER A 325 -1.06 12.86 -9.18
N GLN A 326 0.09 12.23 -9.44
CA GLN A 326 1.16 12.85 -10.23
C GLN A 326 0.88 12.79 -11.73
N SER A 327 1.46 13.75 -12.44
CA SER A 327 1.38 13.81 -13.90
C SER A 327 2.08 12.61 -14.56
N PRO A 328 1.65 12.20 -15.78
CA PRO A 328 2.28 11.10 -16.49
C PRO A 328 3.79 11.26 -16.69
N SER A 329 4.31 12.50 -16.77
CA SER A 329 5.75 12.76 -16.91
C SER A 329 6.53 12.44 -15.64
N VAL A 330 5.99 12.75 -14.46
CA VAL A 330 6.60 12.38 -13.18
C VAL A 330 6.63 10.87 -13.00
N ILE A 331 5.51 10.20 -13.33
CA ILE A 331 5.41 8.74 -13.29
C ILE A 331 6.38 8.09 -14.29
N ALA A 332 6.43 8.59 -15.52
CA ALA A 332 7.35 8.10 -16.55
C ALA A 332 8.82 8.27 -16.15
N ASN A 333 9.20 9.40 -15.55
CA ASN A 333 10.56 9.62 -15.06
C ASN A 333 10.93 8.66 -13.92
N GLY A 334 10.01 8.41 -12.98
CA GLY A 334 10.19 7.40 -11.93
C GLY A 334 10.33 5.98 -12.50
N TYR A 335 9.48 5.62 -13.45
CA TYR A 335 9.51 4.33 -14.14
C TYR A 335 10.80 4.13 -14.95
N MET A 336 11.23 5.15 -15.70
CA MET A 336 12.49 5.13 -16.46
C MET A 336 13.71 5.03 -15.54
N ARG A 337 13.68 5.65 -14.36
CA ARG A 337 14.71 5.46 -13.32
C ARG A 337 14.73 4.00 -12.85
N GLY A 338 13.56 3.42 -12.57
CA GLY A 338 13.42 2.00 -12.21
C GLY A 338 13.96 1.04 -13.29
N ILE A 339 13.63 1.26 -14.57
CA ILE A 339 14.15 0.49 -15.70
C ILE A 339 15.67 0.61 -15.81
N ARG A 340 16.22 1.84 -15.74
CA ARG A 340 17.68 2.06 -15.80
C ARG A 340 18.41 1.31 -14.70
N MET A 341 17.83 1.25 -13.51
CA MET A 341 18.40 0.50 -12.39
C MET A 341 18.30 -1.02 -12.58
N LEU A 342 17.20 -1.53 -13.12
CA LEU A 342 17.07 -2.96 -13.48
C LEU A 342 18.09 -3.38 -14.55
N LEU A 343 18.31 -2.54 -15.57
CA LEU A 343 19.28 -2.80 -16.64
C LEU A 343 20.73 -2.80 -16.12
N ARG A 344 21.09 -1.90 -15.19
CA ARG A 344 22.42 -1.90 -14.54
C ARG A 344 22.69 -3.18 -13.74
N ARG A 345 21.65 -3.85 -13.24
CA ARG A 345 21.77 -5.08 -12.44
C ARG A 345 21.87 -6.38 -13.26
N HIS A 346 21.49 -6.37 -14.53
CA HIS A 346 21.62 -7.54 -15.42
C HIS A 346 22.91 -7.53 -16.25
N LEU A 347 23.64 -6.41 -16.24
CA LEU A 347 24.85 -6.18 -17.05
C LEU A 347 26.10 -5.95 -16.19
N GLY A 348 26.04 -6.20 -14.87
CA GLY A 348 27.12 -5.96 -13.92
C GLY A 348 27.48 -7.20 -13.13
#